data_AF-A0A8A4TJN9-F1
#
_entry.id   AF-A0A8A4TJN9-F1
#
_cell.length_a   1.000
_cell.length_b   1.000
_cell.length_c   1.000
_cell.angle_alpha   90.00
_cell.angle_beta   90.00
_cell.angle_gamma   90.00
#
_symmetry.space_group_name_H-M   'P 1'
#
loop_
_entity.id
_entity.type
_entity.pdbx_description
1 polymer ?
#
loop_
_entity_poly.entity_id
_entity_poly.type
_entity_poly.pdbx_seq_one_letter_code
_entity_poly.pdbx_strand_id
1 'polypeptide(L)'
;MLVGGRLDDHNTYGSITNIRASLRWQFTDLHGVRLNFGEAFREPTIFELNDSDGLAPIEMETTELTFSYVVPSRLVGSLVFWNNDQTGDIISTSSGSFINATDVTRKRGIEWRNTWEHRKWTGYVNAAWTEDRSSEKLLNVAEYKCFTGVTWSPDRRFYASLQGRLAWNTSTRAVDASGGESIFELDDFREVHFHLGIRDLGIASGDLEIVLSGRNLFDRRNALPNTRSTDPLQFLDERRSFYLKAFLQF
;
A
#
# COMPACT_ATOMS: atom_id res chain seq x y z
N MET A 1 4.13 -25.77 9.24
CA MET A 1 5.19 -25.33 8.30
C MET A 1 4.68 -25.58 6.90
N LEU A 2 4.98 -24.68 5.96
CA LEU A 2 4.68 -24.84 4.54
C LEU A 2 5.96 -24.55 3.77
N VAL A 3 6.27 -25.38 2.77
CA VAL A 3 7.35 -25.14 1.80
C VAL A 3 6.75 -25.40 0.42
N GLY A 4 7.06 -24.54 -0.54
CA GLY A 4 6.62 -24.65 -1.92
C GLY A 4 7.71 -24.21 -2.88
N GLY A 5 7.67 -24.74 -4.09
CA GLY A 5 8.53 -24.32 -5.20
C GLY A 5 7.67 -24.08 -6.44
N ARG A 6 8.13 -23.19 -7.31
CA ARG A 6 7.55 -22.91 -8.62
C ARG A 6 8.67 -22.90 -9.65
N LEU A 7 8.47 -23.61 -10.75
CA LEU A 7 9.33 -23.56 -11.93
C LEU A 7 8.53 -22.91 -13.06
N ASP A 8 9.07 -21.83 -13.61
CA ASP A 8 8.56 -21.15 -14.80
C ASP A 8 9.58 -21.32 -15.91
N ASP A 9 9.12 -21.60 -17.13
CA ASP A 9 9.98 -21.69 -18.31
C ASP A 9 9.43 -20.80 -19.43
N HIS A 10 10.30 -20.01 -20.05
CA HIS A 10 9.92 -19.05 -21.07
C HIS A 10 10.96 -18.99 -22.20
N ASN A 11 10.48 -18.82 -23.43
CA ASN A 11 11.32 -18.84 -24.63
C ASN A 11 12.31 -17.66 -24.71
N THR A 12 12.06 -16.57 -23.99
CA THR A 12 12.83 -15.33 -24.08
C THR A 12 13.90 -15.22 -22.99
N TYR A 13 13.54 -15.55 -21.76
CA TYR A 13 14.39 -15.36 -20.58
C TYR A 13 14.80 -16.67 -19.89
N GLY A 14 14.42 -17.81 -20.46
CA GLY A 14 14.74 -19.14 -19.94
C GLY A 14 13.90 -19.57 -18.74
N SER A 15 14.47 -20.47 -17.94
CA SER A 15 13.77 -21.07 -16.80
C SER A 15 14.14 -20.36 -15.48
N ILE A 16 13.15 -20.13 -14.62
CA ILE A 16 13.31 -19.61 -13.27
C ILE A 16 12.67 -20.55 -12.27
N THR A 17 13.36 -20.80 -11.16
CA THR A 17 12.80 -21.52 -10.01
C THR A 17 12.70 -20.57 -8.82
N ASN A 18 11.54 -20.51 -8.18
CA ASN A 18 11.36 -19.77 -6.94
C ASN A 18 10.91 -20.71 -5.82
N ILE A 19 11.47 -20.51 -4.62
CA ILE A 19 11.03 -21.19 -3.41
C ILE A 19 10.29 -20.25 -2.46
N ARG A 20 9.39 -20.82 -1.67
CA ARG A 20 8.70 -20.13 -0.59
C ARG A 20 8.61 -21.03 0.63
N ALA A 21 8.89 -20.48 1.80
CA ALA A 21 8.80 -21.17 3.06
C ALA A 21 8.03 -20.31 4.08
N SER A 22 7.20 -20.96 4.89
CA SER A 22 6.46 -20.31 5.96
C SER A 22 6.47 -21.17 7.21
N LEU A 23 6.94 -20.59 8.31
CA LEU A 23 6.88 -21.15 9.64
C LEU A 23 5.90 -20.33 10.46
N ARG A 24 4.86 -20.98 10.99
CA ARG A 24 3.91 -20.38 11.92
C ARG A 24 4.03 -21.07 13.26
N TRP A 25 4.11 -20.27 14.32
CA TRP A 25 4.04 -20.74 15.69
C TRP A 25 2.95 -19.98 16.44
N GLN A 26 1.98 -20.72 16.97
CA GLN A 26 0.91 -20.18 17.80
C GLN A 26 1.24 -20.55 19.26
N PHE A 27 1.54 -19.57 20.10
CA PHE A 27 1.98 -19.83 21.48
C PHE A 27 0.83 -19.69 22.50
N THR A 28 -0.25 -18.98 22.15
CA THR A 28 -1.56 -19.03 22.83
C THR A 28 -2.68 -18.99 21.81
N ASP A 29 -3.95 -19.18 22.18
CA ASP A 29 -5.08 -19.02 21.26
C ASP A 29 -5.24 -17.58 20.72
N LEU A 30 -4.59 -16.61 21.35
CA LEU A 30 -4.72 -15.18 21.03
C LEU A 30 -3.50 -14.60 20.32
N HIS A 31 -2.34 -15.25 20.39
CA HIS A 31 -1.08 -14.70 19.89
C HIS A 31 -0.25 -15.72 19.13
N GLY A 32 0.36 -15.26 18.05
CA GLY A 32 1.21 -16.09 17.21
C GLY A 32 2.23 -15.29 16.43
N VAL A 33 3.25 -16.00 15.96
CA VAL A 33 4.29 -15.47 15.09
C VAL A 33 4.28 -16.27 13.79
N ARG A 34 4.57 -15.58 12.68
CA ARG A 34 4.82 -16.18 11.37
C ARG A 34 6.09 -15.62 10.78
N LEU A 35 7.01 -16.49 10.37
CA LEU A 35 8.17 -16.15 9.57
C LEU A 35 7.90 -16.64 8.14
N ASN A 36 7.96 -15.75 7.17
CA ASN A 36 7.87 -16.08 5.75
C ASN A 36 9.21 -15.76 5.10
N PHE A 37 9.62 -16.63 4.18
CA PHE A 37 10.65 -16.36 3.19
C PHE A 37 10.06 -16.69 1.83
N GLY A 38 10.36 -15.88 0.82
CA GLY A 38 9.91 -16.18 -0.53
C GLY A 38 10.67 -15.44 -1.59
N GLU A 39 10.87 -16.15 -2.69
CA GLU A 39 11.39 -15.59 -3.93
C GLU A 39 10.23 -15.24 -4.88
N ALA A 40 10.48 -14.24 -5.70
CA ALA A 40 9.64 -13.82 -6.80
C ALA A 40 10.51 -13.30 -7.94
N PHE A 41 9.94 -13.17 -9.12
CA PHE A 41 10.56 -12.47 -10.23
C PHE A 41 9.53 -11.64 -10.98
N ARG A 42 10.03 -10.70 -11.80
CA ARG A 42 9.26 -10.00 -12.82
C ARG A 42 9.97 -10.21 -14.16
N GLU A 43 9.27 -10.80 -15.11
CA GLU A 43 9.72 -10.89 -16.50
C GLU A 43 9.93 -9.50 -17.14
N PRO A 44 10.85 -9.36 -18.10
CA PRO A 44 10.92 -8.17 -18.95
C PRO A 44 9.58 -7.92 -19.65
N THR A 45 9.18 -6.67 -19.75
CA THR A 45 7.98 -6.26 -20.49
C THR A 45 8.24 -6.30 -21.99
N ILE A 46 7.17 -6.36 -22.78
CA ILE A 46 7.26 -6.29 -24.25
C ILE A 46 7.97 -5.01 -24.72
N PHE A 47 7.79 -3.88 -24.01
CA PHE A 47 8.47 -2.62 -24.36
C PHE A 47 9.99 -2.71 -24.10
N GLU A 48 10.38 -3.25 -22.95
CA GLU A 48 11.79 -3.47 -22.62
C GLU A 48 12.46 -4.41 -23.63
N LEU A 49 11.76 -5.47 -24.07
CA LEU A 49 12.23 -6.44 -25.06
C LEU A 49 12.25 -5.91 -26.50
N ASN A 50 11.35 -4.98 -26.84
CA ASN A 50 11.33 -4.38 -28.18
C ASN A 50 12.58 -3.53 -28.44
N ASP A 51 13.07 -2.87 -27.39
CA ASP A 51 14.19 -1.94 -27.49
C ASP A 51 15.51 -2.61 -27.07
N SER A 52 15.48 -3.84 -26.53
CA SER A 52 16.67 -4.57 -26.08
C SER A 52 16.48 -6.09 -26.03
N ASP A 53 17.41 -6.82 -26.64
CA ASP A 53 17.44 -8.29 -26.58
C ASP A 53 18.20 -8.80 -25.35
N GLY A 54 17.83 -9.99 -24.88
CA GLY A 54 18.60 -10.73 -23.87
C GLY A 54 18.46 -10.23 -22.43
N LEU A 55 17.39 -9.49 -22.12
CA LEU A 55 17.10 -9.06 -20.75
C LEU A 55 16.76 -10.24 -19.85
N ALA A 56 17.41 -10.31 -18.69
CA ALA A 56 17.06 -11.23 -17.62
C ALA A 56 15.88 -10.68 -16.80
N PRO A 57 15.11 -11.54 -16.12
CA PRO A 57 14.06 -11.08 -15.22
C PRO A 57 14.63 -10.39 -13.97
N ILE A 58 13.84 -9.49 -13.38
CA ILE A 58 14.14 -8.92 -12.07
C ILE A 58 13.84 -9.99 -11.03
N GLU A 59 14.76 -10.25 -10.12
CA GLU A 59 14.58 -11.21 -9.03
C GLU A 59 14.39 -10.48 -7.69
N MET A 60 13.57 -11.06 -6.82
CA MET A 60 13.22 -10.50 -5.52
C MET A 60 13.22 -11.58 -4.46
N GLU A 61 13.88 -11.32 -3.33
CA GLU A 61 13.86 -12.14 -2.13
C GLU A 61 13.24 -11.37 -0.99
N THR A 62 12.18 -11.91 -0.38
CA THR A 62 11.50 -11.27 0.74
C THR A 62 11.53 -12.15 1.97
N THR A 63 11.93 -11.57 3.10
CA THR A 63 11.75 -12.15 4.43
C THR A 63 10.79 -11.31 5.25
N GLU A 64 9.79 -11.93 5.88
CA GLU A 64 8.79 -11.27 6.70
C GLU A 64 8.63 -11.95 8.06
N LEU A 65 8.67 -11.17 9.13
CA LEU A 65 8.31 -11.59 10.47
C LEU A 65 7.00 -10.90 10.87
N THR A 66 5.93 -11.67 11.01
CA THR A 66 4.63 -11.20 11.46
C THR A 66 4.38 -11.63 12.90
N PHE A 67 4.05 -10.68 13.76
CA PHE A 67 3.45 -10.91 15.07
C PHE A 67 1.95 -10.60 15.00
N SER A 68 1.11 -11.56 15.32
CA SER A 68 -0.35 -11.41 15.38
C SER A 68 -0.83 -11.48 16.81
N TYR A 69 -1.76 -10.60 17.17
CA TYR A 69 -2.32 -10.55 18.52
C TYR A 69 -3.83 -10.27 18.52
N VAL A 70 -4.47 -10.85 19.52
CA VAL A 70 -5.82 -10.55 19.95
C VAL A 70 -5.76 -10.19 21.43
N VAL A 71 -6.22 -9.00 21.80
CA VAL A 71 -6.39 -8.64 23.21
C VAL A 71 -7.86 -8.90 23.56
N PRO A 72 -8.19 -9.48 24.74
CA PRO A 72 -9.56 -9.77 25.19
C PRO A 72 -10.55 -8.58 25.25
N SER A 73 -10.17 -7.41 24.76
CA SER A 73 -10.96 -6.19 24.60
C SER A 73 -11.42 -5.93 23.15
N ARG A 74 -11.50 -6.97 22.29
CA ARG A 74 -11.85 -6.88 20.85
C ARG A 74 -10.86 -6.07 20.00
N LEU A 75 -9.63 -5.87 20.49
CA LEU A 75 -8.52 -5.36 19.69
C LEU A 75 -7.83 -6.55 19.00
N VAL A 76 -7.81 -6.52 17.68
CA VAL A 76 -7.14 -7.49 16.83
C VAL A 76 -6.14 -6.75 15.97
N GLY A 77 -4.92 -7.27 15.88
CA GLY A 77 -3.90 -6.62 15.09
C GLY A 77 -2.72 -7.48 14.71
N SER A 78 -1.85 -6.88 13.93
CA SER A 78 -0.60 -7.47 13.49
C SER A 78 0.48 -6.41 13.36
N LEU A 79 1.71 -6.81 13.63
CA LEU A 79 2.94 -6.08 13.34
C LEU A 79 3.78 -6.94 12.40
N VAL A 80 4.19 -6.39 11.27
CA VAL A 80 4.98 -7.06 10.24
C VAL A 80 6.29 -6.31 10.09
N PHE A 81 7.40 -7.02 10.20
CA PHE A 81 8.72 -6.54 9.82
C PHE A 81 9.10 -7.25 8.54
N TRP A 82 9.53 -6.51 7.53
CA TRP A 82 9.89 -7.11 6.26
C TRP A 82 11.20 -6.53 5.72
N ASN A 83 11.93 -7.36 4.98
CA ASN A 83 13.08 -6.99 4.18
C ASN A 83 12.90 -7.59 2.79
N ASN A 84 13.23 -6.83 1.76
CA ASN A 84 13.19 -7.24 0.37
C ASN A 84 14.48 -6.82 -0.32
N ASP A 85 15.19 -7.79 -0.87
CA ASP A 85 16.36 -7.57 -1.72
C ASP A 85 15.93 -7.85 -3.16
N GLN A 86 16.20 -6.91 -4.07
CA GLN A 86 15.83 -6.97 -5.48
C GLN A 86 17.10 -6.83 -6.33
N THR A 87 17.25 -7.68 -7.33
CA THR A 87 18.43 -7.75 -8.21
C THR A 87 18.02 -7.77 -9.68
N GLY A 88 18.94 -7.33 -10.54
CA GLY A 88 18.72 -7.37 -11.99
C GLY A 88 17.71 -6.33 -12.48
N ASP A 89 17.57 -5.19 -11.80
CA ASP A 89 16.64 -4.13 -12.17
C ASP A 89 16.79 -3.75 -13.64
N ILE A 90 15.70 -3.74 -14.40
CA ILE A 90 15.74 -3.34 -15.81
C ILE A 90 15.66 -1.81 -15.86
N ILE A 91 16.75 -1.16 -16.28
CA ILE A 91 16.89 0.29 -16.33
C ILE A 91 17.13 0.75 -17.77
N SER A 92 16.62 1.94 -18.10
CA SER A 92 16.86 2.56 -19.40
C SER A 92 18.24 3.22 -19.44
N THR A 93 18.91 3.12 -20.58
CA THR A 93 20.18 3.77 -20.88
C THR A 93 19.94 5.13 -21.55
N SER A 94 20.98 5.95 -21.64
CA SER A 94 20.91 7.24 -22.36
C SER A 94 20.61 7.10 -23.86
N SER A 95 20.80 5.91 -24.45
CA SER A 95 20.42 5.60 -25.83
C SER A 95 18.98 5.11 -25.98
N GLY A 96 18.21 5.01 -24.89
CA GLY A 96 16.83 4.52 -24.88
C GLY A 96 16.69 3.00 -24.90
N SER A 97 17.81 2.26 -24.89
CA SER A 97 17.82 0.81 -24.71
C SER A 97 17.68 0.46 -23.22
N PHE A 98 17.45 -0.81 -22.89
CA PHE A 98 17.36 -1.32 -21.53
C PHE A 98 18.49 -2.28 -21.21
N ILE A 99 18.92 -2.29 -19.94
CA ILE A 99 19.91 -3.24 -19.41
C ILE A 99 19.47 -3.72 -18.03
N ASN A 100 19.93 -4.91 -17.62
CA ASN A 100 19.86 -5.32 -16.22
C ASN A 100 20.96 -4.61 -15.42
N ALA A 101 20.57 -3.87 -14.38
CA ALA A 101 21.46 -3.24 -13.43
C ALA A 101 22.18 -4.30 -12.59
N THR A 102 23.42 -4.01 -12.23
CA THR A 102 24.24 -4.87 -11.36
C THR A 102 24.04 -4.59 -9.87
N ASP A 103 23.42 -3.47 -9.55
CA ASP A 103 23.18 -3.05 -8.17
C ASP A 103 22.04 -3.85 -7.54
N VAL A 104 22.08 -3.94 -6.21
CA VAL A 104 21.03 -4.58 -5.41
C VAL A 104 20.19 -3.50 -4.75
N THR A 105 18.92 -3.45 -5.09
CA THR A 105 17.94 -2.58 -4.44
C THR A 105 17.46 -3.25 -3.15
N ARG A 106 17.64 -2.59 -2.01
CA ARG A 106 17.27 -3.15 -0.70
C ARG A 106 16.23 -2.30 -0.02
N LYS A 107 15.09 -2.88 0.28
CA LYS A 107 13.98 -2.20 0.97
C LYS A 107 13.64 -2.94 2.24
N ARG A 108 13.25 -2.19 3.27
CA ARG A 108 12.72 -2.77 4.49
C ARG A 108 11.61 -1.92 5.04
N GLY A 109 10.81 -2.52 5.91
CA GLY A 109 9.73 -1.77 6.51
C GLY A 109 9.10 -2.45 7.70
N ILE A 110 8.19 -1.68 8.28
CA ILE A 110 7.33 -2.10 9.37
C ILE A 110 5.91 -1.76 8.95
N GLU A 111 5.00 -2.73 9.07
CA GLU A 111 3.57 -2.51 8.88
C GLU A 111 2.81 -2.88 10.14
N TRP A 112 1.91 -2.02 10.56
CA TRP A 112 1.08 -2.20 11.73
C TRP A 112 -0.38 -2.06 11.34
N ARG A 113 -1.20 -3.05 11.67
CA ARG A 113 -2.65 -3.02 11.42
C ARG A 113 -3.40 -3.38 12.68
N ASN A 114 -4.43 -2.61 12.99
CA ASN A 114 -5.34 -2.85 14.11
C ASN A 114 -6.76 -2.55 13.73
N THR A 115 -7.65 -3.33 14.33
CA THR A 115 -9.07 -3.05 14.43
C THR A 115 -9.51 -3.23 15.87
N TRP A 116 -10.38 -2.37 16.37
CA TRP A 116 -10.89 -2.45 17.73
C TRP A 116 -12.38 -2.16 17.79
N GLU A 117 -13.01 -2.69 18.83
CA GLU A 117 -14.40 -2.42 19.15
C GLU A 117 -14.54 -2.19 20.65
N HIS A 118 -15.19 -1.10 21.03
CA HIS A 118 -15.51 -0.79 22.42
C HIS A 118 -16.90 -0.16 22.52
N ARG A 119 -17.87 -0.94 23.03
CA ARG A 119 -19.27 -0.51 23.21
C ARG A 119 -19.88 -0.05 21.87
N LYS A 120 -20.10 1.26 21.74
CA LYS A 120 -20.71 1.93 20.58
C LYS A 120 -19.65 2.41 19.58
N TRP A 121 -18.38 2.10 19.82
CA TRP A 121 -17.27 2.59 19.02
C TRP A 121 -16.56 1.44 18.33
N THR A 122 -16.26 1.60 17.06
CA THR A 122 -15.34 0.75 16.32
C THR A 122 -14.26 1.62 15.70
N GLY A 123 -13.10 1.06 15.43
CA GLY A 123 -12.06 1.80 14.74
C GLY A 123 -10.95 0.92 14.22
N TYR A 124 -10.07 1.55 13.46
CA TYR A 124 -8.90 0.90 12.88
C TYR A 124 -7.73 1.87 12.81
N VAL A 125 -6.53 1.31 12.81
CA VAL A 125 -5.29 2.02 12.49
C VAL A 125 -4.45 1.11 11.62
N ASN A 126 -4.02 1.61 10.47
CA ASN A 126 -3.00 1.01 9.64
C ASN A 126 -1.85 2.00 9.54
N ALA A 127 -0.64 1.60 9.88
CA ALA A 127 0.55 2.42 9.72
C ALA A 127 1.63 1.61 9.00
N ALA A 128 2.41 2.27 8.16
CA ALA A 128 3.54 1.68 7.49
C ALA A 128 4.71 2.65 7.53
N TRP A 129 5.91 2.09 7.73
CA TRP A 129 7.19 2.74 7.49
C TRP A 129 7.96 1.92 6.48
N THR A 130 8.63 2.57 5.54
CA THR A 130 9.42 1.94 4.49
C THR A 130 10.66 2.75 4.23
N GLU A 131 11.81 2.08 4.23
CA GLU A 131 13.11 2.67 3.92
C GLU A 131 13.73 1.93 2.73
N ASP A 132 14.34 2.70 1.84
CA ASP A 132 15.21 2.20 0.79
C ASP A 132 16.67 2.41 1.23
N ARG A 133 17.44 1.32 1.21
CA ARG A 133 18.85 1.25 1.60
C ARG A 133 19.78 1.08 0.40
N SER A 134 19.25 1.23 -0.82
CA SER A 134 20.08 1.33 -2.02
C SER A 134 20.83 2.68 -2.05
N SER A 135 21.69 2.84 -3.05
CA SER A 135 22.38 4.10 -3.32
C SER A 135 21.43 5.24 -3.71
N GLU A 136 20.18 4.93 -4.08
CA GLU A 136 19.19 5.90 -4.51
C GLU A 136 18.07 6.11 -3.49
N LYS A 137 17.50 7.32 -3.49
CA LYS A 137 16.36 7.66 -2.62
C LYS A 137 15.10 6.98 -3.15
N LEU A 138 14.26 6.48 -2.24
CA LEU A 138 12.93 5.99 -2.61
C LEU A 138 12.10 7.12 -3.22
N LEU A 139 11.82 7.01 -4.52
CA LEU A 139 11.00 7.98 -5.23
C LEU A 139 9.54 7.53 -5.29
N ASN A 140 8.65 8.51 -5.32
CA ASN A 140 7.21 8.38 -5.52
C ASN A 140 6.48 7.52 -4.47
N VAL A 141 7.15 7.14 -3.38
CA VAL A 141 6.56 6.38 -2.28
C VAL A 141 6.86 7.12 -0.99
N ALA A 142 5.82 7.46 -0.24
CA ALA A 142 5.98 8.05 1.09
C ALA A 142 6.67 7.06 2.04
N GLU A 143 7.69 7.52 2.75
CA GLU A 143 8.42 6.74 3.76
C GLU A 143 7.47 6.30 4.88
N TYR A 144 6.54 7.17 5.27
CA TYR A 144 5.56 6.90 6.31
C TYR A 144 4.14 7.08 5.78
N LYS A 145 3.26 6.15 6.14
CA LYS A 145 1.83 6.19 5.79
C LYS A 145 1.01 5.79 7.00
N CYS A 146 -0.09 6.49 7.24
CA CYS A 146 -1.05 6.13 8.28
C CYS A 146 -2.48 6.33 7.78
N PHE A 147 -3.32 5.33 8.00
CA PHE A 147 -4.74 5.34 7.71
C PHE A 147 -5.47 4.95 8.98
N THR A 148 -6.31 5.84 9.47
CA THR A 148 -7.05 5.63 10.73
C THR A 148 -8.51 5.93 10.52
N GLY A 149 -9.37 5.29 11.30
CA GLY A 149 -10.79 5.56 11.28
C GLY A 149 -11.44 5.21 12.60
N VAL A 150 -12.46 5.98 12.94
CA VAL A 150 -13.30 5.74 14.10
C VAL A 150 -14.76 5.92 13.71
N THR A 151 -15.60 5.01 14.17
CA THR A 151 -17.04 5.05 13.94
C THR A 151 -17.76 4.92 15.27
N TRP A 152 -18.69 5.84 15.51
CA TRP A 152 -19.63 5.81 16.61
C TRP A 152 -21.01 5.36 16.12
N SER A 153 -21.52 4.27 16.67
CA SER A 153 -22.83 3.71 16.36
C SER A 153 -23.63 3.61 17.66
N PRO A 154 -24.39 4.66 18.05
CA PRO A 154 -25.10 4.68 19.32
C PRO A 154 -26.21 3.63 19.43
N ASP A 155 -26.73 3.19 18.30
CA ASP A 155 -27.70 2.12 18.13
C ASP A 155 -27.51 1.49 16.74
N ARG A 156 -28.49 0.70 16.28
CA ARG A 156 -28.42 0.01 14.99
C ARG A 156 -28.65 0.94 13.80
N ARG A 157 -29.41 2.02 13.98
CA ARG A 157 -29.84 2.93 12.91
C ARG A 157 -28.83 4.01 12.62
N PHE A 158 -28.25 4.61 13.65
CA PHE A 158 -27.35 5.76 13.46
C PHE A 158 -25.88 5.37 13.50
N TYR A 159 -25.08 6.01 12.65
CA TYR A 159 -23.63 6.00 12.79
C TYR A 159 -22.98 7.31 12.33
N ALA A 160 -21.85 7.64 12.95
CA ALA A 160 -20.97 8.72 12.55
C ALA A 160 -19.54 8.20 12.45
N SER A 161 -18.87 8.43 11.32
CA SER A 161 -17.51 7.98 11.06
C SER A 161 -16.61 9.15 10.72
N LEU A 162 -15.38 9.10 11.21
CA LEU A 162 -14.29 9.98 10.85
C LEU A 162 -13.11 9.13 10.39
N GLN A 163 -12.53 9.44 9.24
CA GLN A 163 -11.40 8.72 8.67
C GLN A 163 -10.28 9.69 8.33
N GLY A 164 -9.05 9.31 8.63
CA GLY A 164 -7.86 10.10 8.36
C GLY A 164 -6.86 9.33 7.50
N ARG A 165 -6.26 10.04 6.55
CA ARG A 165 -5.14 9.56 5.72
C ARG A 165 -3.97 10.53 5.87
N LEU A 166 -2.81 9.98 6.18
CA LEU A 166 -1.57 10.73 6.39
C LEU A 166 -0.45 10.04 5.62
N ALA A 167 0.38 10.81 4.93
CA ALA A 167 1.65 10.33 4.40
C ALA A 167 2.66 11.48 4.36
N TRP A 168 3.92 11.20 4.68
CA TRP A 168 4.98 12.22 4.75
C TRP A 168 6.32 11.65 4.30
N ASN A 169 7.33 12.53 4.17
CA ASN A 169 8.64 12.23 3.61
C ASN A 169 8.53 11.56 2.22
N THR A 170 7.77 12.18 1.32
CA THR A 170 7.63 11.67 -0.05
C THR A 170 8.56 12.44 -0.94
N SER A 171 9.47 11.76 -1.64
CA SER A 171 10.33 12.39 -2.65
C SER A 171 9.86 12.03 -4.04
N THR A 172 10.03 12.94 -4.99
CA THR A 172 9.71 12.72 -6.39
C THR A 172 10.81 13.34 -7.26
N ARG A 173 10.94 12.82 -8.48
CA ARG A 173 11.79 13.43 -9.49
C ARG A 173 10.98 14.51 -10.20
N ALA A 174 11.57 15.66 -10.44
CA ALA A 174 11.02 16.70 -11.28
C ALA A 174 11.99 17.01 -12.42
N VAL A 175 11.42 17.37 -13.57
CA VAL A 175 12.17 17.81 -14.76
C VAL A 175 11.82 19.27 -14.99
N ASP A 176 12.83 20.13 -15.04
CA ASP A 176 12.63 21.55 -15.32
C ASP A 176 12.42 21.84 -16.82
N ALA A 177 12.11 23.09 -17.16
CA ALA A 177 11.85 23.49 -18.55
C ALA A 177 13.06 23.34 -19.50
N SER A 178 14.28 23.24 -18.94
CA SER A 178 15.51 22.96 -19.69
C SER A 178 15.85 21.47 -19.76
N GLY A 179 15.03 20.59 -19.19
CA GLY A 179 15.30 19.15 -19.12
C GLY A 179 16.21 18.74 -17.96
N GLY A 180 16.52 19.65 -17.04
CA GLY A 180 17.30 19.35 -15.84
C GLY A 180 16.49 18.53 -14.84
N GLU A 181 17.05 17.42 -14.39
CA GLU A 181 16.41 16.57 -13.38
C GLU A 181 16.85 16.96 -11.97
N SER A 182 15.89 17.00 -11.04
CA SER A 182 16.18 17.18 -9.62
C SER A 182 15.17 16.44 -8.74
N ILE A 183 15.62 16.01 -7.57
CA ILE A 183 14.77 15.34 -6.58
C ILE A 183 14.21 16.40 -5.64
N PHE A 184 12.89 16.44 -5.49
CA PHE A 184 12.20 17.31 -4.54
C PHE A 184 11.37 16.50 -3.56
N GLU A 185 11.22 17.04 -2.36
CA GLU A 185 10.31 16.53 -1.36
C GLU A 185 8.94 17.17 -1.52
N LEU A 186 7.90 16.35 -1.51
CA LEU A 186 6.51 16.79 -1.55
C LEU A 186 6.04 17.17 -0.15
N ASP A 187 5.12 18.14 -0.08
CA ASP A 187 4.38 18.44 1.13
C ASP A 187 3.66 17.20 1.68
N ASP A 188 3.57 17.12 3.00
CA ASP A 188 2.84 16.05 3.68
C ASP A 188 1.40 15.93 3.17
N PHE A 189 1.03 14.72 2.76
CA PHE A 189 -0.33 14.36 2.45
C PHE A 189 -1.14 14.25 3.74
N ARG A 190 -2.22 15.02 3.87
CA ARG A 190 -3.14 14.89 5.00
C ARG A 190 -4.58 15.07 4.54
N GLU A 191 -5.44 14.13 4.86
CA GLU A 191 -6.84 14.19 4.54
C GLU A 191 -7.70 13.66 5.69
N VAL A 192 -8.85 14.30 5.89
CA VAL A 192 -9.88 13.84 6.82
C VAL A 192 -11.22 13.80 6.10
N HIS A 193 -11.91 12.68 6.22
CA HIS A 193 -13.26 12.46 5.71
C HIS A 193 -14.22 12.21 6.86
N PHE A 194 -15.49 12.55 6.67
CA PHE A 194 -16.55 12.15 7.59
C PHE A 194 -17.70 11.47 6.84
N HIS A 195 -18.42 10.62 7.55
CA HIS A 195 -19.68 10.02 7.13
C HIS A 195 -20.69 10.09 8.26
N LEU A 196 -21.91 10.53 7.98
CA LEU A 196 -23.05 10.47 8.89
C LEU A 196 -24.13 9.66 8.20
N GLY A 197 -24.55 8.55 8.82
CA GLY A 197 -25.50 7.64 8.24
C GLY A 197 -26.67 7.32 9.17
N ILE A 198 -27.82 7.12 8.53
CA ILE A 198 -29.01 6.52 9.13
C ILE A 198 -29.45 5.35 8.25
N ARG A 199 -29.66 4.18 8.84
CA ARG A 199 -30.10 2.95 8.15
C ARG A 199 -31.31 2.33 8.82
N ASP A 200 -31.82 1.28 8.20
CA ASP A 200 -33.00 0.54 8.63
C ASP A 200 -34.22 1.47 8.76
N LEU A 201 -34.32 2.45 7.85
CA LEU A 201 -35.51 3.27 7.68
C LEU A 201 -36.52 2.45 6.88
N GLY A 202 -37.36 1.71 7.60
CA GLY A 202 -38.43 0.94 6.97
C GLY A 202 -39.31 1.83 6.10
N ILE A 203 -39.39 1.50 4.82
CA ILE A 203 -40.31 2.08 3.85
C ILE A 203 -41.21 0.98 3.29
N ALA A 204 -42.28 1.35 2.60
CA ALA A 204 -43.30 0.39 2.15
C ALA A 204 -42.76 -0.76 1.27
N SER A 205 -41.59 -0.58 0.65
CA SER A 205 -40.97 -1.54 -0.26
C SER A 205 -39.62 -2.10 0.23
N GLY A 206 -39.22 -1.89 1.48
CA GLY A 206 -37.92 -2.35 1.98
C GLY A 206 -37.28 -1.42 3.02
N ASP A 207 -35.97 -1.49 3.17
CA ASP A 207 -35.20 -0.65 4.09
C ASP A 207 -34.35 0.38 3.33
N LEU A 208 -34.38 1.63 3.81
CA LEU A 208 -33.60 2.73 3.28
C LEU A 208 -32.42 3.07 4.20
N GLU A 209 -31.24 3.24 3.61
CA GLU A 209 -30.07 3.88 4.22
C GLU A 209 -29.77 5.20 3.53
N ILE A 210 -29.52 6.25 4.31
CA ILE A 210 -29.10 7.57 3.83
C ILE A 210 -27.76 7.91 4.48
N VAL A 211 -26.78 8.31 3.67
CA VAL A 211 -25.43 8.66 4.12
C VAL A 211 -25.03 10.01 3.57
N LEU A 212 -24.79 10.98 4.46
CA LEU A 212 -24.11 12.23 4.15
C LEU A 212 -22.61 12.05 4.35
N SER A 213 -21.81 12.42 3.36
CA SER A 213 -20.36 12.30 3.43
C SER A 213 -19.68 13.61 3.03
N GLY A 214 -18.56 13.91 3.68
CA GLY A 214 -17.63 14.94 3.23
C GLY A 214 -16.23 14.36 3.09
N ARG A 215 -15.59 14.61 1.94
CA ARG A 215 -14.18 14.29 1.71
C ARG A 215 -13.33 15.53 1.82
N ASN A 216 -12.06 15.34 2.18
CA ASN A 216 -11.10 16.41 2.36
C ASN A 216 -11.70 17.60 3.14
N LEU A 217 -12.17 17.34 4.37
CA LEU A 217 -12.95 18.29 5.18
C LEU A 217 -12.25 19.65 5.36
N PHE A 218 -10.91 19.64 5.37
CA PHE A 218 -10.07 20.82 5.53
C PHE A 218 -9.60 21.43 4.20
N ASP A 219 -10.08 20.93 3.06
CA ASP A 219 -9.79 21.43 1.71
C ASP A 219 -8.29 21.56 1.42
N ARG A 220 -7.53 20.56 1.87
CA ARG A 220 -6.08 20.49 1.67
C ARG A 220 -5.78 20.19 0.20
N ARG A 221 -4.85 20.93 -0.37
CA ARG A 221 -4.34 20.65 -1.71
C ARG A 221 -3.21 19.63 -1.59
N ASN A 222 -3.55 18.35 -1.66
CA ASN A 222 -2.57 17.28 -1.63
C ASN A 222 -2.05 16.97 -3.04
N ALA A 223 -0.77 16.62 -3.15
CA ALA A 223 -0.18 16.08 -4.37
C ALA A 223 0.12 14.59 -4.18
N LEU A 224 -0.24 13.78 -5.16
CA LEU A 224 0.11 12.36 -5.21
C LEU A 224 1.20 12.18 -6.27
N PRO A 225 2.34 11.55 -5.91
CA PRO A 225 3.32 11.18 -6.90
C PRO A 225 2.76 10.09 -7.81
N ASN A 226 3.18 10.07 -9.07
CA ASN A 226 2.88 8.95 -9.95
C ASN A 226 3.74 7.74 -9.56
N THR A 227 3.09 6.69 -9.04
CA THR A 227 3.77 5.46 -8.62
C THR A 227 3.97 4.45 -9.75
N ARG A 228 3.49 4.75 -10.97
CA ARG A 228 3.41 3.81 -12.09
C ARG A 228 4.24 4.20 -13.32
N SER A 229 4.87 5.38 -13.34
CA SER A 229 5.81 5.74 -14.39
C SER A 229 7.00 6.49 -13.83
N THR A 230 8.07 6.53 -14.61
CA THR A 230 9.24 7.39 -14.39
C THR A 230 8.92 8.87 -14.60
N ASP A 231 7.79 9.18 -15.26
CA ASP A 231 7.36 10.57 -15.46
C ASP A 231 7.15 11.30 -14.12
N PRO A 232 7.62 12.56 -14.00
CA PRO A 232 7.52 13.39 -12.80
C PRO A 232 6.09 13.88 -12.50
N LEU A 233 5.07 13.27 -13.13
CA LEU A 233 3.71 13.73 -13.06
C LEU A 233 3.16 13.59 -11.64
N GLN A 234 2.63 14.70 -11.12
CA GLN A 234 1.92 14.73 -9.85
C GLN A 234 0.44 14.94 -10.13
N PHE A 235 -0.39 14.15 -9.47
CA PHE A 235 -1.83 14.32 -9.53
C PHE A 235 -2.27 15.12 -8.32
N LEU A 236 -2.96 16.23 -8.55
CA LEU A 236 -3.65 16.92 -7.47
C LEU A 236 -4.81 16.03 -7.02
N ASP A 237 -4.88 15.80 -5.72
CA ASP A 237 -5.97 15.04 -5.14
C ASP A 237 -7.29 15.84 -5.16
N GLU A 238 -8.40 15.15 -4.95
CA GLU A 238 -9.72 15.75 -4.89
C GLU A 238 -9.78 16.86 -3.83
N ARG A 239 -10.34 18.01 -4.21
CA ARG A 239 -10.68 19.08 -3.25
C ARG A 239 -11.84 18.68 -2.35
N ARG A 240 -12.15 19.51 -1.36
CA ARG A 240 -13.31 19.28 -0.49
C ARG A 240 -14.57 19.07 -1.30
N SER A 241 -15.25 17.96 -1.03
CA SER A 241 -16.50 17.60 -1.69
C SER A 241 -17.48 17.01 -0.69
N PHE A 242 -18.77 17.20 -0.96
CA PHE A 242 -19.86 16.65 -0.17
C PHE A 242 -20.80 15.87 -1.08
N TYR A 243 -21.27 14.73 -0.60
CA TYR A 243 -22.25 13.94 -1.34
C TYR A 243 -23.23 13.26 -0.40
N LEU A 244 -24.43 13.05 -0.91
CA LEU A 244 -25.49 12.29 -0.27
C LEU A 244 -25.68 11.00 -1.06
N LYS A 245 -25.70 9.86 -0.36
CA LYS A 245 -26.02 8.56 -0.94
C LYS A 245 -27.29 8.04 -0.29
N ALA A 246 -28.13 7.39 -1.08
CA ALA A 246 -29.31 6.67 -0.61
C ALA A 246 -29.25 5.25 -1.17
N PHE A 247 -29.42 4.25 -0.31
CA PHE A 247 -29.40 2.83 -0.66
C PHE A 247 -30.73 2.22 -0.25
N LEU A 248 -31.42 1.58 -1.20
CA LEU A 248 -32.66 0.86 -0.94
C LEU A 248 -32.39 -0.64 -1.06
N GLN A 249 -32.73 -1.38 -0.01
CA GLN A 249 -32.68 -2.84 0.00
C GLN A 249 -34.12 -3.38 0.05
N PHE A 250 -34.46 -4.24 -0.92
CA PHE A 250 -35.76 -4.91 -1.03
C PHE A 250 -35.73 -6.28 -0.35
#